data_AF-A0A1D6GAD2-F1
#
_entry.id   AF-A0A1D6GAD2-F1
#
_cell.length_a   1.000
_cell.length_b   1.000
_cell.length_c   1.000
_cell.angle_alpha   90.00
_cell.angle_beta   90.00
_cell.angle_gamma   90.00
#
_symmetry.space_group_name_H-M   'P 1'
#
loop_
_entity.id
_entity.type
_entity.pdbx_description
1 polymer ?
#
loop_
_entity_poly.entity_id
_entity_poly.type
_entity_poly.pdbx_seq_one_letter_code
_entity_poly.pdbx_strand_id
1 'polypeptide(L)'
;MQVINIYENFLSSVESGNSPVSEKGILQILLDLRFIGDVLSGGTSSSTNTTEMQTKQDSLPSTISKTSFRRKQSQLHADSAVIEPINKLVNRLSQILDPIDWAT
;
A
#
# COMPACT_ATOMS: atom_id res chain seq x y z
N MET A 1 -0.82 14.92 10.50
CA MET A 1 -1.16 14.31 9.19
C MET A 1 -1.75 15.34 8.22
N GLN A 2 -1.04 16.44 7.94
CA GLN A 2 -1.58 17.48 7.05
C GLN A 2 -1.69 16.99 5.60
N VAL A 3 -0.73 16.16 5.16
CA VAL A 3 -0.66 15.56 3.82
C VAL A 3 -1.81 14.59 3.55
N ILE A 4 -2.10 13.69 4.49
CA ILE A 4 -3.21 12.72 4.36
C ILE A 4 -4.55 13.45 4.23
N ASN A 5 -4.75 14.52 5.01
CA ASN A 5 -5.98 15.30 4.98
C ASN A 5 -6.17 16.03 3.62
N ILE A 6 -5.07 16.46 2.99
CA ILE A 6 -5.11 17.03 1.63
C ILE A 6 -5.58 15.97 0.62
N TYR A 7 -5.03 14.75 0.70
CA TYR A 7 -5.43 13.66 -0.19
C TYR A 7 -6.85 13.14 0.07
N GLU A 8 -7.34 13.14 1.31
CA GLU A 8 -8.74 12.82 1.61
C GLU A 8 -9.72 13.86 1.04
N ASN A 9 -9.37 15.15 1.15
CA ASN A 9 -10.18 16.22 0.55
C ASN A 9 -10.16 16.16 -0.98
N PHE A 10 -9.01 15.86 -1.57
CA PHE A 10 -8.88 15.65 -3.00
C PHE A 10 -9.73 14.45 -3.47
N LEU A 11 -9.64 13.32 -2.77
CA LEU A 11 -10.41 12.12 -3.11
C LEU A 11 -11.92 12.39 -3.06
N SER A 12 -12.39 13.17 -2.09
CA SER A 12 -13.79 13.59 -2.02
C SER A 12 -14.21 14.38 -3.27
N SER A 13 -13.32 15.22 -3.80
CA SER A 13 -13.54 15.94 -5.07
C SER A 13 -13.55 14.99 -6.29
N VAL A 14 -12.65 14.00 -6.32
CA VAL A 14 -12.61 12.97 -7.38
C VAL A 14 -13.89 12.12 -7.38
N GLU A 15 -14.30 11.60 -6.22
CA GLU A 15 -15.52 10.77 -6.07
C GLU A 15 -16.78 11.55 -6.48
N SER A 16 -16.80 12.88 -6.25
CA SER A 16 -17.91 13.75 -6.68
C SER A 16 -17.92 14.09 -8.18
N GLY A 17 -16.92 13.65 -8.95
CA GLY A 17 -16.78 13.97 -10.38
C GLY A 17 -16.31 15.41 -10.66
N ASN A 18 -15.90 16.13 -9.62
CA ASN A 18 -15.56 17.57 -9.66
C ASN A 18 -14.06 17.81 -9.77
N SER A 19 -13.26 16.74 -9.82
CA SER A 19 -11.81 16.84 -9.86
C SER A 19 -11.32 17.39 -11.20
N PRO A 20 -10.44 18.41 -11.20
CA PRO A 20 -9.78 18.87 -12.42
C PRO A 20 -8.63 17.94 -12.87
N VAL A 21 -8.38 16.85 -12.14
CA VAL A 21 -7.24 15.96 -12.36
C VAL A 21 -7.65 14.78 -13.22
N SER A 22 -6.86 14.49 -14.25
CA SER A 22 -7.05 13.35 -15.13
C SER A 22 -6.74 12.02 -14.44
N GLU A 23 -7.17 10.92 -15.03
CA GLU A 23 -6.85 9.56 -14.56
C GLU A 23 -5.34 9.33 -14.37
N LYS A 24 -4.51 9.85 -15.29
CA LYS A 24 -3.04 9.80 -15.16
C LYS A 24 -2.53 10.55 -13.93
N GLY A 25 -3.15 11.67 -13.58
CA GLY A 25 -2.80 12.41 -12.36
C GLY A 25 -3.22 11.67 -11.10
N ILE A 26 -4.38 11.00 -11.13
CA ILE A 26 -4.84 10.13 -10.04
C ILE A 26 -3.85 8.96 -9.84
N LEU A 27 -3.38 8.35 -10.94
CA LEU A 27 -2.36 7.30 -10.89
C LEU A 27 -1.05 7.79 -10.26
N GLN A 28 -0.59 8.99 -10.62
CA GLN A 28 0.61 9.57 -10.01
C GLN A 28 0.44 9.77 -8.49
N ILE A 29 -0.72 10.27 -8.05
CA ILE A 29 -1.03 10.44 -6.62
C ILE A 29 -1.05 9.08 -5.89
N LEU A 30 -1.60 8.04 -6.52
CA LEU A 30 -1.58 6.68 -5.96
C LEU A 30 -0.14 6.19 -5.72
N LEU A 31 0.75 6.42 -6.69
CA LEU A 31 2.16 6.02 -6.59
C LEU A 31 2.90 6.79 -5.49
N ASP A 32 2.67 8.10 -5.39
CA ASP A 32 3.24 8.93 -4.32
C ASP A 32 2.79 8.44 -2.93
N LEU A 33 1.52 8.07 -2.78
CA LEU A 33 0.98 7.54 -1.51
C LEU A 33 1.61 6.20 -1.13
N ARG A 34 1.79 5.28 -2.10
CA ARG A 34 2.49 4.00 -1.87
C ARG A 34 3.95 4.25 -1.45
N PHE A 35 4.65 5.14 -2.17
CA PHE A 35 6.02 5.50 -1.86
C PHE A 35 6.15 6.09 -0.44
N ILE A 36 5.28 7.01 -0.06
CA ILE A 36 5.27 7.58 1.29
C ILE A 36 4.98 6.51 2.34
N GLY A 37 4.02 5.61 2.07
CA GLY A 37 3.72 4.47 2.94
C GLY A 37 4.94 3.58 3.18
N ASP A 38 5.68 3.26 2.12
CA ASP A 38 6.91 2.45 2.19
C ASP A 38 8.03 3.15 2.96
N VAL A 39 8.24 4.45 2.70
CA VAL A 39 9.24 5.27 3.41
C VAL A 39 8.91 5.35 4.90
N LEU A 40 7.65 5.60 5.26
CA LEU A 40 7.20 5.69 6.65
C LEU A 40 7.22 4.34 7.37
N SER A 41 7.07 3.24 6.64
CA SER A 41 7.22 1.88 7.18
C SER A 41 8.68 1.48 7.44
N GLY A 42 9.64 2.37 7.14
CA GLY A 42 11.06 2.09 7.29
C GLY A 42 11.62 1.20 6.19
N GLY A 43 10.98 1.15 5.02
CA GLY A 43 11.46 0.42 3.84
C GLY A 43 11.49 -1.09 4.00
N THR A 44 10.81 -1.66 4.99
CA THR A 44 10.54 -3.10 4.98
C THR A 44 9.52 -3.34 3.89
N SER A 45 9.93 -3.97 2.79
CA SER A 45 9.02 -4.44 1.75
C SER A 45 8.06 -5.44 2.40
N SER A 46 6.95 -4.95 2.94
CA SER A 46 5.80 -5.80 3.18
C SER A 46 5.31 -6.13 1.79
N SER A 47 5.77 -7.25 1.22
CA SER A 47 5.13 -7.80 0.05
C SER A 47 3.71 -8.09 0.50
N THR A 48 2.80 -7.19 0.19
CA THR A 48 1.39 -7.50 0.24
C THR A 48 1.20 -8.54 -0.85
N ASN A 49 1.35 -9.80 -0.46
CA ASN A 49 0.87 -10.95 -1.21
C ASN A 49 -0.66 -10.79 -1.25
N THR A 50 -1.15 -9.93 -2.13
CA THR A 50 -2.52 -10.00 -2.59
C THR A 50 -2.62 -11.25 -3.43
N THR A 51 -3.26 -12.26 -2.84
CA THR A 51 -3.62 -13.58 -3.39
C THR A 51 -2.65 -14.70 -3.03
N GLU A 52 -2.73 -15.18 -1.80
CA GLU A 52 -2.66 -16.63 -1.58
C GLU A 52 -3.95 -17.08 -0.92
N MET A 53 -4.72 -17.83 -1.69
CA MET A 53 -5.89 -18.57 -1.26
C MET A 53 -5.61 -19.28 0.06
N GLN A 54 -6.34 -18.92 1.11
CA GLN A 54 -6.62 -19.87 2.17
C GLN A 54 -7.36 -21.05 1.54
N THR A 55 -6.69 -22.17 1.33
CA THR A 55 -7.23 -23.51 1.62
C THR A 55 -6.08 -24.54 1.62
N LYS A 56 -6.04 -25.29 2.73
CA LYS A 56 -5.36 -26.57 2.96
C LYS A 56 -3.86 -26.57 3.27
N GLN A 57 -3.61 -26.69 4.58
CA GLN A 57 -2.62 -27.58 5.17
C GLN A 57 -2.50 -28.89 4.38
N ASP A 58 -1.28 -29.28 4.00
CA ASP A 58 -0.61 -30.49 4.51
C ASP A 58 0.75 -30.74 3.83
N SER A 59 1.76 -31.03 4.66
CA SER A 59 2.94 -31.86 4.38
C SER A 59 4.16 -31.32 3.58
N LEU A 60 5.21 -31.07 4.37
CA LEU A 60 6.62 -31.50 4.23
C LEU A 60 7.69 -30.56 3.61
N PRO A 61 8.97 -30.69 4.07
CA PRO A 61 9.93 -29.61 4.14
C PRO A 61 11.06 -29.72 3.11
N SER A 62 11.64 -28.59 2.66
CA SER A 62 12.97 -28.62 2.07
C SER A 62 13.73 -27.29 2.20
N THR A 63 14.63 -27.27 3.18
CA THR A 63 16.07 -27.02 3.09
C THR A 63 16.63 -25.84 2.24
N ILE A 64 17.49 -25.05 2.93
CA ILE A 64 18.64 -24.24 2.46
C ILE A 64 18.26 -22.90 1.79
N SER A 65 18.45 -21.74 2.43
CA SER A 65 19.78 -21.12 2.55
C SER A 65 19.84 -20.05 3.64
N LYS A 66 20.92 -20.11 4.42
CA LYS A 66 21.30 -19.17 5.47
C LYS A 66 21.62 -17.80 4.88
N THR A 67 20.88 -16.76 5.27
CA THR A 67 21.45 -15.42 5.43
C THR A 67 21.13 -14.95 6.85
N SER A 68 22.15 -15.06 7.70
CA SER A 68 22.12 -14.54 9.06
C SER A 68 22.24 -13.01 9.01
N PHE A 69 21.11 -12.33 8.83
CA PHE A 69 20.92 -10.99 9.36
C PHE A 69 19.76 -11.03 10.34
N ARG A 70 20.01 -11.65 11.49
CA ARG A 70 19.17 -11.51 12.67
C ARG A 70 19.32 -10.09 13.21
N ARG A 71 18.79 -9.10 12.48
CA ARG A 71 18.31 -7.88 13.13
C ARG A 71 17.10 -8.36 13.90
N LYS A 72 17.16 -8.32 15.24
CA LYS A 72 15.96 -8.35 16.07
C LYS A 72 15.17 -7.09 15.71
N GLN A 73 14.50 -7.12 14.58
CA GLN A 73 13.46 -6.17 14.28
C GLN A 73 12.34 -6.66 15.19
N SER A 74 12.29 -6.06 16.39
CA SER A 74 10.98 -5.86 17.00
C SER A 74 10.10 -5.47 15.84
N GLN A 75 9.09 -6.29 15.60
CA GLN A 75 7.95 -5.97 14.77
C GLN A 75 7.35 -4.72 15.39
N LEU A 76 8.03 -3.59 15.16
CA LEU A 76 7.52 -2.27 15.32
C LEU A 76 6.44 -2.29 14.28
N HIS A 77 5.25 -2.64 14.76
CA HIS A 77 4.00 -2.03 14.34
C HIS A 77 4.37 -0.67 13.76
N ALA A 78 4.69 -0.64 12.47
CA ALA A 78 5.02 0.60 11.79
C ALA A 78 3.80 1.46 12.04
N ASP A 79 3.98 2.62 12.68
CA ASP A 79 2.93 3.35 13.41
C ASP A 79 1.58 3.23 12.69
N SER A 80 0.77 2.26 13.16
CA SER A 80 -0.41 1.79 12.41
C SER A 80 -1.39 2.94 12.19
N ALA A 81 -1.38 3.91 13.09
CA ALA A 81 -2.11 5.17 13.01
C ALA A 81 -1.81 6.01 11.73
N VAL A 82 -0.66 5.82 11.10
CA VAL A 82 -0.23 6.57 9.90
C VAL A 82 -0.45 5.76 8.62
N ILE A 83 -0.19 4.46 8.69
CA ILE A 83 -0.27 3.55 7.55
C ILE A 83 -1.73 3.22 7.21
N GLU A 84 -2.58 3.08 8.21
CA GLU A 84 -4.00 2.75 8.03
C GLU A 84 -4.74 3.80 7.17
N PRO A 85 -4.61 5.13 7.42
CA PRO A 85 -5.20 6.14 6.54
C PRO A 85 -4.62 6.13 5.12
N ILE A 86 -3.32 5.85 4.95
CA ILE A 86 -2.68 5.79 3.62
C ILE A 86 -3.23 4.60 2.83
N ASN A 87 -3.32 3.42 3.46
CA ASN A 87 -3.88 2.23 2.82
C ASN A 87 -5.34 2.42 2.41
N LYS A 88 -6.12 3.10 3.25
CA LYS A 88 -7.51 3.45 2.93
C LYS A 88 -7.61 4.35 1.69
N LEU A 89 -6.73 5.34 1.57
CA LEU A 89 -6.65 6.21 0.39
C LEU A 89 -6.24 5.43 -0.86
N VAL A 90 -5.20 4.60 -0.76
CA VAL A 90 -4.71 3.75 -1.86
C VAL A 90 -5.83 2.85 -2.38
N ASN A 91 -6.55 2.17 -1.49
CA ASN A 91 -7.65 1.26 -1.86
C ASN A 91 -8.79 1.97 -2.60
N ARG A 92 -9.09 3.22 -2.25
CA ARG A 92 -10.15 3.99 -2.92
C ARG A 92 -9.70 4.51 -4.27
N LEU A 93 -8.49 5.07 -4.35
CA LEU A 93 -7.92 5.55 -5.61
C LEU A 93 -7.78 4.40 -6.62
N SER A 94 -7.39 3.20 -6.18
CA SER A 94 -7.30 2.03 -7.06
C SER A 94 -8.66 1.55 -7.61
N GLN A 95 -9.77 1.86 -6.94
CA GLN A 95 -11.11 1.52 -7.43
C GLN A 95 -11.60 2.48 -8.52
N ILE A 96 -10.98 3.66 -8.63
CA ILE A 96 -11.34 4.70 -9.60
C ILE A 96 -10.57 4.52 -10.92
N LEU A 97 -9.38 3.92 -10.85
CA LEU A 97 -8.48 3.68 -11.98
C LEU A 97 -8.76 2.33 -12.65
N ASP A 98 -8.49 2.23 -13.95
CA ASP A 98 -8.46 0.92 -14.64
C ASP A 98 -7.48 -0.03 -13.91
N PRO A 99 -7.90 -1.25 -13.54
CA PRO A 99 -7.05 -2.27 -12.92
C PRO A 99 -5.69 -2.47 -13.59
N ILE A 100 -5.60 -2.31 -14.91
CA ILE A 100 -4.35 -2.48 -15.66
C ILE A 100 -3.38 -1.35 -15.36
N ASP A 101 -3.87 -0.11 -15.23
CA ASP A 101 -3.04 1.08 -15.14
C ASP A 101 -2.28 1.16 -13.80
N TRP A 102 -2.79 0.56 -12.73
CA TRP A 102 -2.19 0.64 -11.40
C TRP A 102 -1.60 -0.66 -10.83
N ALA A 103 -1.83 -1.80 -11.48
CA ALA A 103 -1.33 -3.12 -11.06
C ALA A 103 0.11 -3.44 -11.54
N THR A 104 0.84 -2.43 -12.05
CA THR A 104 2.20 -2.56 -12.59
C THR A 104 3.30 -2.39 -11.54
#